data_AF-A0A1X1MW45-F1
#
_entry.id   AF-A0A1X1MW45-F1
#
_cell.length_a   1.000
_cell.length_b   1.000
_cell.length_c   1.000
_cell.angle_alpha   90.00
_cell.angle_beta   90.00
_cell.angle_gamma   90.00
#
_symmetry.space_group_name_H-M   'P 1'
#
loop_
_entity.id
_entity.type
_entity.pdbx_description
1 polymer ?
#
loop_
_entity_poly.entity_id
_entity_poly.type
_entity_poly.pdbx_seq_one_letter_code
_entity_poly.pdbx_strand_id
1 'polypeptide(L)'
;MAATSRLVVHRPAGSRHPRVPEAVYPIDYGYLEGAVAADGDGDGVGVFRGSAVGAGVVGFFVTADPGTCDVEVKVLIDCTGGEIDRVRGCSTTSWVSGACSCG
;
A
#
# COMPACT_ATOMS: atom_id res chain seq x y z
N MET A 1 -12.14 -11.55 -3.14
CA MET A 1 -12.12 -10.24 -2.46
C MET A 1 -11.29 -9.22 -3.23
N ALA A 2 -9.98 -9.42 -3.45
CA ALA A 2 -9.20 -8.53 -4.34
C ALA A 2 -9.68 -8.52 -5.81
N ALA A 3 -10.32 -9.60 -6.28
CA ALA A 3 -10.83 -9.71 -7.66
C ALA A 3 -12.16 -8.94 -7.92
N THR A 4 -12.81 -8.39 -6.91
CA THR A 4 -14.16 -7.78 -7.04
C THR A 4 -14.26 -6.34 -6.55
N SER A 5 -13.30 -5.87 -5.76
CA SER A 5 -13.26 -4.48 -5.28
C SER A 5 -12.53 -3.58 -6.28
N ARG A 6 -13.10 -2.41 -6.57
CA ARG A 6 -12.50 -1.44 -7.48
C ARG A 6 -11.30 -0.77 -6.80
N LEU A 7 -10.13 -0.83 -7.44
CA LEU A 7 -8.96 -0.10 -7.01
C LEU A 7 -8.99 1.32 -7.58
N VAL A 8 -8.93 2.33 -6.70
CA VAL A 8 -8.89 3.74 -7.07
C VAL A 8 -7.51 4.31 -6.78
N VAL A 9 -6.76 4.64 -7.84
CA VAL A 9 -5.46 5.32 -7.73
C VAL A 9 -5.70 6.83 -7.73
N HIS A 10 -5.33 7.49 -6.63
CA HIS A 10 -5.51 8.94 -6.46
C HIS A 10 -4.18 9.66 -6.14
N ARG A 11 -3.10 8.90 -5.96
CA ARG A 11 -1.73 9.37 -5.78
C ARG A 11 -0.83 8.65 -6.79
N PRO A 12 -0.71 9.16 -8.02
CA PRO A 12 0.22 8.57 -8.98
C PRO A 12 1.66 8.63 -8.46
N ALA A 13 2.51 7.72 -8.93
CA ALA A 13 3.93 7.69 -8.57
C ALA A 13 4.59 9.08 -8.68
N GLY A 14 5.38 9.45 -7.67
CA GLY A 14 5.99 10.78 -7.54
C GLY A 14 5.10 11.82 -6.84
N SER A 15 3.85 11.49 -6.52
CA SER A 15 3.00 12.35 -5.68
C SER A 15 3.54 12.47 -4.25
N ARG A 16 3.31 13.60 -3.60
CA ARG A 16 3.69 13.83 -2.19
C ARG A 16 2.56 13.48 -1.23
N HIS A 17 2.91 13.01 -0.03
CA HIS A 17 1.95 12.75 1.02
C HIS A 17 1.35 14.05 1.56
N PRO A 18 0.01 14.16 1.72
CA PRO A 18 -0.67 15.43 2.03
C PRO A 18 -0.31 15.99 3.41
N ARG A 19 -0.01 15.12 4.38
CA ARG A 19 0.39 15.51 5.75
C ARG A 19 1.91 15.50 5.98
N VAL A 20 2.67 14.90 5.06
CA VAL A 20 4.13 14.70 5.17
C VAL A 20 4.76 15.00 3.81
N PRO A 21 4.89 16.27 3.40
CA PRO A 21 5.27 16.65 2.03
C PRO A 21 6.64 16.13 1.57
N GLU A 22 7.50 15.71 2.51
CA GLU A 22 8.82 15.12 2.29
C GLU A 22 8.70 13.66 1.84
N ALA A 23 7.61 12.99 2.20
CA ALA A 23 7.32 11.64 1.76
C ALA A 23 6.75 11.66 0.35
N VAL A 24 7.44 10.98 -0.56
CA VAL A 24 7.06 10.83 -1.97
C VAL A 24 6.68 9.38 -2.22
N TYR A 25 5.50 9.16 -2.79
CA TYR A 25 5.06 7.81 -3.16
C TYR A 25 5.93 7.26 -4.29
N PRO A 26 6.68 6.16 -4.07
CA PRO A 26 7.61 5.64 -5.07
C PRO A 26 6.91 4.94 -6.25
N ILE A 27 5.66 4.54 -6.05
CA ILE A 27 4.76 3.92 -7.03
C ILE A 27 3.34 4.44 -6.82
N ASP A 28 2.40 4.03 -7.67
CA ASP A 28 0.99 4.43 -7.57
C ASP A 28 0.38 4.00 -6.23
N TYR A 29 -0.29 4.94 -5.57
CA TYR A 29 -0.99 4.73 -4.31
C TYR A 29 -2.48 5.07 -4.41
N GLY A 30 -3.28 4.26 -3.75
CA GLY A 30 -4.72 4.26 -3.85
C GLY A 30 -5.40 3.53 -2.70
N TYR A 31 -6.66 3.17 -2.91
CA TYR A 31 -7.44 2.37 -1.96
C TYR A 31 -8.39 1.40 -2.69
N LEU A 32 -8.78 0.32 -2.00
CA LEU A 32 -9.85 -0.57 -2.45
C LEU A 32 -11.21 -0.04 -1.99
N GLU A 33 -12.03 0.36 -2.96
CA GLU A 33 -13.39 0.83 -2.72
C GLU A 33 -14.27 -0.30 -2.18
N GLY A 34 -15.04 -0.01 -1.13
CA GLY A 34 -15.93 -0.97 -0.47
C GLY A 34 -15.24 -1.98 0.46
N ALA A 35 -13.91 -1.90 0.64
CA ALA A 35 -13.22 -2.61 1.70
C ALA A 35 -13.26 -1.79 3.00
N VAL A 36 -13.47 -2.44 4.13
CA VAL A 36 -13.33 -1.79 5.45
C VAL A 36 -11.87 -1.90 5.85
N ALA A 37 -11.21 -0.76 6.05
CA ALA A 37 -9.84 -0.72 6.55
C ALA A 37 -9.80 -1.21 8.01
N ALA A 38 -8.71 -1.86 8.40
CA ALA A 38 -8.56 -2.42 9.75
C ALA A 38 -8.47 -1.34 10.84
N ASP A 39 -8.02 -0.14 10.47
CA ASP A 39 -7.94 1.07 11.31
C ASP A 39 -9.27 1.83 11.40
N GLY A 40 -10.26 1.49 10.57
CA GLY A 40 -11.58 2.10 10.59
C GLY A 40 -11.68 3.48 9.92
N ASP A 41 -10.65 3.94 9.19
CA ASP A 41 -10.55 5.32 8.67
C ASP A 41 -11.45 5.64 7.45
N GLY A 42 -12.44 4.81 7.14
CA GLY A 42 -13.55 5.13 6.24
C GLY A 42 -13.25 5.18 4.73
N ASP A 43 -12.00 5.45 4.33
CA ASP A 43 -11.58 5.55 2.91
C ASP A 43 -11.24 4.18 2.28
N GLY A 44 -11.29 3.11 3.07
CA GLY A 44 -10.99 1.74 2.64
C GLY A 44 -9.50 1.39 2.71
N VAL A 45 -9.18 0.15 2.34
CA VAL A 45 -7.82 -0.39 2.55
C VAL A 45 -6.84 0.27 1.58
N GLY A 46 -5.79 0.91 2.13
CA GLY A 46 -4.72 1.52 1.34
C GLY A 46 -3.97 0.50 0.47
N VAL A 47 -3.62 0.88 -0.75
CA VAL A 47 -2.97 0.00 -1.73
C VAL A 47 -1.83 0.71 -2.43
N PHE A 48 -0.69 0.03 -2.50
CA PHE A 48 0.36 0.30 -3.47
C PHE A 48 0.13 -0.59 -4.70
N ARG A 49 0.01 0.05 -5.87
CA ARG A 49 -0.17 -0.61 -7.17
C ARG A 49 1.13 -0.57 -7.95
N GLY A 50 1.68 -1.74 -8.27
CA GLY A 50 2.85 -1.85 -9.13
C GLY A 50 2.52 -2.16 -10.58
N SER A 51 3.56 -2.41 -11.37
CA SER A 51 3.46 -2.62 -12.83
C SER A 51 3.40 -4.09 -13.26
N ALA A 52 3.54 -5.06 -12.35
CA ALA A 52 3.47 -6.49 -12.62
C ALA A 52 2.01 -6.98 -12.77
N VAL A 53 1.31 -6.43 -13.75
CA VAL A 53 -0.13 -6.68 -14.00
C VAL A 53 -0.42 -8.18 -14.02
N GLY A 54 -1.34 -8.61 -13.16
CA GLY A 54 -1.79 -10.00 -13.06
C GLY A 54 -1.07 -10.82 -11.99
N ALA A 55 -0.10 -10.26 -11.27
CA ALA A 55 0.50 -10.91 -10.11
C ALA A 55 -0.46 -10.95 -8.90
N GLY A 56 -1.48 -10.09 -8.89
CA GLY A 56 -2.47 -10.06 -7.82
C GLY A 56 -1.91 -9.47 -6.52
N VAL A 57 -2.35 -9.99 -5.38
CA VAL A 57 -1.85 -9.54 -4.08
C VAL A 57 -0.50 -10.20 -3.81
N VAL A 58 0.56 -9.40 -3.73
CA VAL A 58 1.94 -9.89 -3.59
C VAL A 58 2.52 -9.69 -2.19
N GLY A 59 1.84 -8.93 -1.32
CA GLY A 59 2.24 -8.75 0.07
C GLY A 59 1.52 -7.62 0.79
N PHE A 60 2.01 -7.29 1.98
CA PHE A 60 1.51 -6.20 2.81
C PHE A 60 2.66 -5.33 3.31
N PHE A 61 2.40 -4.03 3.38
CA PHE A 61 3.27 -3.00 3.95
C PHE A 61 2.62 -2.48 5.22
N VAL A 62 3.30 -2.66 6.35
CA VAL A 62 2.78 -2.31 7.67
C VAL A 62 3.65 -1.19 8.25
N THR A 63 2.98 -0.14 8.70
CA THR A 63 3.62 0.95 9.44
C THR A 63 3.13 0.97 10.87
N ALA A 64 4.03 1.16 11.81
CA ALA A 64 3.69 1.41 13.21
C ALA A 64 4.16 2.82 13.56
N ASP A 65 3.24 3.67 14.01
CA ASP A 65 3.54 4.99 14.54
C ASP A 65 3.53 4.94 16.08
N PRO A 66 4.69 4.97 16.74
CA PRO A 66 4.76 4.93 18.20
C PRO A 66 4.29 6.24 18.86
N GLY A 67 4.18 7.35 18.12
CA GLY A 67 3.67 8.62 18.62
C GLY A 67 2.15 8.64 18.74
N THR A 68 1.45 7.96 17.83
CA THR A 68 -0.01 7.80 17.88
C THR A 68 -0.46 6.44 18.41
N CYS A 69 0.48 5.52 18.65
CA CYS A 69 0.21 4.11 18.96
C CYS A 69 -0.66 3.43 17.89
N ASP A 70 -0.51 3.85 16.64
CA ASP A 70 -1.31 3.37 15.52
C ASP A 70 -0.53 2.38 14.63
N VAL A 71 -1.25 1.42 14.07
CA VAL A 71 -0.69 0.43 13.13
C VAL A 71 -1.55 0.42 11.87
N GLU A 72 -0.96 0.84 10.76
CA GLU A 72 -1.65 0.91 9.48
C GLU A 72 -1.15 -0.18 8.53
N VAL A 73 -2.08 -0.85 7.85
CA VAL A 73 -1.78 -1.92 6.90
C VAL A 73 -2.17 -1.48 5.48
N LYS A 74 -1.20 -1.57 4.57
CA LYS A 74 -1.38 -1.28 3.13
C LYS A 74 -1.11 -2.54 2.32
N VAL A 75 -1.93 -2.81 1.30
CA VAL A 75 -1.77 -3.98 0.42
C VAL A 75 -0.84 -3.65 -0.73
N LEU A 76 0.00 -4.61 -1.12
CA LEU A 76 0.82 -4.53 -2.33
C LEU A 76 0.12 -5.36 -3.43
N ILE A 77 -0.31 -4.70 -4.50
CA ILE A 77 -0.98 -5.35 -5.64
C ILE A 77 -0.15 -5.15 -6.91
N ASP A 78 0.06 -6.24 -7.66
CA ASP A 78 0.77 -6.23 -8.93
C ASP A 78 2.19 -5.62 -8.82
N CYS A 79 2.87 -5.74 -7.68
CA CYS A 79 4.21 -5.17 -7.51
C CYS A 79 5.32 -6.14 -7.95
N THR A 80 6.28 -5.63 -8.72
CA THR A 80 7.58 -6.27 -8.96
C THR A 80 8.45 -6.24 -7.69
N GLY A 81 9.47 -7.11 -7.62
CA GLY A 81 10.45 -7.08 -6.52
C GLY A 81 11.08 -5.70 -6.31
N GLY A 82 11.49 -5.04 -7.40
CA GLY A 82 12.09 -3.69 -7.32
C GLY A 82 11.11 -2.60 -6.89
N GLU A 83 9.81 -2.77 -7.12
CA GLU A 83 8.79 -1.86 -6.57
C GLU A 83 8.57 -2.10 -5.07
N ILE A 84 8.54 -3.35 -4.64
CA ILE A 84 8.46 -3.71 -3.23
C ILE A 84 9.65 -3.11 -2.46
N ASP A 85 10.86 -3.18 -3.01
CA ASP A 85 12.05 -2.59 -2.40
C ASP A 85 11.98 -1.06 -2.32
N ARG A 86 11.47 -0.40 -3.35
CA ARG A 86 11.23 1.06 -3.31
C ARG A 86 10.18 1.45 -2.26
N VAL A 87 9.10 0.67 -2.13
CA VAL A 87 8.07 0.88 -1.11
C VAL A 87 8.65 0.67 0.30
N ARG A 88 9.47 -0.37 0.53
CA ARG A 88 10.21 -0.57 1.78
C ARG A 88 11.06 0.65 2.17
N GLY A 89 11.73 1.27 1.20
CA GLY A 89 12.57 2.44 1.43
C GLY A 89 11.82 3.74 1.75
N CYS A 90 10.49 3.77 1.59
CA CYS A 90 9.68 4.97 1.76
C CYS A 90 9.45 5.36 3.24
N SER A 91 9.63 4.45 4.19
CA SER A 91 9.42 4.72 5.62
C SER A 91 10.47 4.06 6.50
N THR A 92 11.04 4.84 7.41
CA THR A 92 12.10 4.43 8.36
C THR A 92 11.59 3.50 9.47
N THR A 93 10.27 3.43 9.68
CA THR A 93 9.62 2.63 10.73
C THR A 93 8.59 1.68 10.11
N SER A 94 8.92 1.09 8.96
CA SER A 94 8.02 0.20 8.23
C SER A 94 8.58 -1.21 8.09
N TRP A 95 7.69 -2.20 8.14
CA TRP A 95 7.98 -3.59 7.89
C TRP A 95 7.17 -4.07 6.67
N VAL A 96 7.83 -4.74 5.74
CA VAL A 96 7.17 -5.41 4.62
C VAL A 96 7.33 -6.91 4.77
N SER A 97 6.20 -7.58 4.94
CA SER A 97 6.11 -9.03 4.88
C SER A 97 5.43 -9.41 3.57
N GLY A 98 6.17 -10.11 2.71
CA GLY A 98 5.66 -10.62 1.43
C GLY A 98 5.68 -12.13 1.41
N ALA A 99 4.50 -12.74 1.41
CA ALA A 99 4.24 -14.08 0.87
C ALA A 99 2.72 -14.28 0.72
N CYS A 100 2.19 -14.04 -0.48
CA CYS A 100 0.91 -14.64 -0.90
C CYS A 100 1.14 -15.29 -2.27
N SER A 101 1.60 -16.54 -2.24
CA SER A 101 1.50 -17.43 -3.40
C SER A 101 0.10 -18.01 -3.45
N CYS A 102 -0.79 -17.41 -4.24
CA CYS A 102 -2.02 -18.08 -4.64
C CYS A 102 -1.73 -18.76 -5.98
N GLY A 103 -1.44 -20.06 -5.91
CA GLY A 103 -1.51 -20.96 -7.07
C GLY A 103 -2.95 -21.29 -7.44
#